data_AF-A0A6J6K0K2-F1
#
_entry.id   AF-A0A6J6K0K2-F1
#
_cell.length_a   1.000
_cell.length_b   1.000
_cell.length_c   1.000
_cell.angle_alpha   90.00
_cell.angle_beta   90.00
_cell.angle_gamma   90.00
#
_symmetry.space_group_name_H-M   'P 1'
#
loop_
_entity.id
_entity.type
_entity.pdbx_description
1 polymer ?
#
loop_
_entity_poly.entity_id
_entity_poly.type
_entity_poly.pdbx_seq_one_letter_code
_entity_poly.pdbx_strand_id
1 'polypeptide(L)'
;MTIRALLKQRFGYGRSAASLDRKHPFTAAPLRANIVMLIPAIALLSGYVFVAAALVPLMLMWFSITLRQTKIPLTTRAKLAMTGWFSTVRLLTSAVVRVWWPPVLLVGQFSLRVGAVFVFSAFVPAMYGLMRNKPRHTVGYITLRILDPMAYGVGVWTGAIRDRNLRCLLPVVTRSSIRLRSKV
;
A
#
# COMPACT_ATOMS: atom_id res chain seq x y z
N MET A 1 6.52 -18.37 22.25
CA MET A 1 7.22 -17.20 21.69
C MET A 1 6.67 -15.95 22.35
N THR A 2 7.49 -15.12 23.00
CA THR A 2 7.03 -13.88 23.66
C THR A 2 6.86 -12.75 22.64
N ILE A 3 5.85 -11.89 22.83
CA ILE A 3 5.54 -10.76 21.94
C ILE A 3 6.77 -9.89 21.67
N ARG A 4 7.60 -9.67 22.70
CA ARG A 4 8.84 -8.88 22.61
C ARG A 4 9.86 -9.46 21.61
N ALA A 5 10.00 -10.78 21.55
CA ALA A 5 10.91 -11.44 20.61
C ALA A 5 10.43 -11.27 19.15
N LEU A 6 9.12 -11.40 18.93
CA LEU A 6 8.51 -11.21 17.62
C LEU A 6 8.68 -9.77 17.10
N LEU A 7 8.51 -8.76 17.97
CA LEU A 7 8.74 -7.36 17.59
C LEU A 7 10.21 -7.07 17.26
N LYS A 8 11.14 -7.64 18.04
CA LYS A 8 12.59 -7.47 17.79
C LYS A 8 12.99 -8.06 16.44
N GLN A 9 12.40 -9.20 16.06
CA GLN A 9 12.59 -9.81 14.74
C GLN A 9 12.03 -8.93 13.62
N ARG A 10 10.82 -8.38 13.78
CA ARG A 10 10.19 -7.47 12.81
C ARG A 10 10.96 -6.17 12.63
N PHE A 11 11.49 -5.61 13.72
CA PHE A 11 12.39 -4.47 13.70
C PHE A 11 13.68 -4.78 12.92
N GLY A 12 14.27 -5.96 13.14
CA GLY A 12 15.44 -6.43 12.37
C GLY A 12 15.17 -6.56 10.87
N TYR A 13 13.98 -7.06 10.49
CA TYR A 13 13.56 -7.11 9.09
C TYR A 13 13.36 -5.72 8.48
N GLY A 14 12.74 -4.79 9.21
CA GLY A 14 12.59 -3.40 8.76
C GLY A 14 13.93 -2.71 8.54
N ARG A 15 14.88 -2.90 9.46
CA ARG A 15 16.23 -2.31 9.36
C ARG A 15 17.01 -2.80 8.14
N SER A 16 16.82 -4.06 7.77
CA SER A 16 17.51 -4.68 6.64
C SER A 16 16.93 -4.29 5.28
N ALA A 17 15.78 -3.61 5.24
CA ALA A 17 15.17 -3.15 4.00
C ALA A 17 16.06 -2.15 3.24
N ALA A 18 16.76 -1.27 3.98
CA ALA A 18 17.68 -0.28 3.41
C ALA A 18 18.92 -0.91 2.76
N SER A 19 19.52 -1.89 3.44
CA SER A 19 20.68 -2.61 2.91
C SER A 19 20.29 -3.55 1.75
N LEU A 20 19.07 -4.07 1.74
CA LEU A 20 18.54 -4.89 0.64
C LEU A 20 18.28 -4.06 -0.62
N ASP A 21 17.70 -2.87 -0.50
CA ASP A 21 17.47 -1.96 -1.63
C ASP A 21 18.78 -1.48 -2.26
N ARG A 22 19.86 -1.39 -1.46
CA ARG A 22 21.21 -1.08 -1.92
C ARG A 22 21.79 -2.15 -2.85
N LYS A 23 21.40 -3.43 -2.65
CA LYS A 23 21.81 -4.56 -3.48
C LYS A 23 20.88 -4.78 -4.68
N HIS A 24 19.58 -4.52 -4.50
CA HIS A 24 18.58 -4.65 -5.56
C HIS A 24 17.65 -3.42 -5.61
N PRO A 25 17.92 -2.44 -6.49
CA PRO A 25 17.19 -1.19 -6.55
C PRO A 25 15.68 -1.40 -6.68
N PHE A 26 14.89 -0.68 -5.88
CA PHE A 26 13.43 -0.64 -5.86
C PHE A 26 12.73 -1.90 -5.32
N THR A 27 13.47 -2.94 -4.93
CA THR A 27 12.87 -4.20 -4.43
C THR A 27 12.18 -4.00 -3.08
N ALA A 28 12.63 -3.01 -2.30
CA ALA A 28 12.03 -2.63 -1.03
C ALA A 28 10.93 -1.56 -1.13
N ALA A 29 10.51 -1.18 -2.36
CA ALA A 29 9.52 -0.13 -2.53
C ALA A 29 8.17 -0.52 -1.88
N PRO A 30 7.64 0.30 -0.94
CA PRO A 30 6.44 -0.04 -0.16
C PRO A 30 5.18 -0.06 -1.02
N LEU A 31 5.21 0.61 -2.17
CA LEU A 31 4.12 0.69 -3.12
C LEU A 31 4.68 0.61 -4.54
N ARG A 32 4.25 -0.42 -5.28
CA ARG A 32 4.42 -0.52 -6.73
C ARG A 32 3.05 -0.53 -7.37
N ALA A 33 2.66 0.61 -7.94
CA ALA A 33 1.32 0.78 -8.49
C ALA A 33 1.37 1.57 -9.81
N ASN A 34 0.41 1.27 -10.69
CA ASN A 34 0.18 2.10 -11.86
C ASN A 34 -0.50 3.40 -11.43
N ILE A 35 -0.05 4.54 -11.94
CA ILE A 35 -0.61 5.85 -11.60
C ILE A 35 -2.13 5.93 -11.85
N VAL A 36 -2.62 5.26 -12.88
CA VAL A 36 -4.04 5.25 -13.27
C VAL A 36 -4.90 4.51 -12.23
N MET A 37 -4.34 3.53 -11.53
CA MET A 37 -4.98 2.84 -10.40
C MET A 37 -4.78 3.58 -9.08
N LEU A 38 -3.67 4.31 -8.96
CA LEU A 38 -3.28 5.01 -7.73
C LEU A 38 -4.14 6.25 -7.46
N ILE A 39 -4.43 7.06 -8.48
CA ILE A 39 -5.23 8.29 -8.35
C ILE A 39 -6.63 8.02 -7.76
N PRO A 40 -7.45 7.10 -8.32
CA PRO A 40 -8.76 6.78 -7.73
C PRO A 40 -8.65 6.18 -6.32
N ALA A 41 -7.57 5.44 -6.04
CA ALA A 41 -7.33 4.89 -4.69
C ALA A 41 -7.05 6.00 -3.65
N ILE A 42 -6.22 7.00 -4.01
CA ILE A 42 -5.95 8.16 -3.15
C ILE A 42 -7.21 9.01 -2.97
N ALA A 43 -7.96 9.28 -4.05
CA ALA A 43 -9.21 10.03 -3.98
C ALA A 43 -10.22 9.37 -3.03
N LEU A 44 -10.32 8.03 -3.09
CA LEU A 44 -11.17 7.26 -2.19
C LEU A 44 -10.73 7.41 -0.72
N LEU A 45 -9.43 7.19 -0.43
CA LEU A 45 -8.91 7.24 0.94
C LEU A 45 -8.89 8.65 1.54
N SER A 46 -8.84 9.70 0.72
CA SER A 46 -8.89 11.10 1.17
C SER A 46 -10.32 11.63 1.36
N GLY A 47 -11.33 10.79 1.11
CA GLY A 47 -12.75 11.13 1.29
C GLY A 47 -13.39 11.82 0.10
N TYR A 48 -12.73 11.90 -1.07
CA TYR A 48 -13.34 12.39 -2.30
C TYR A 48 -14.14 11.27 -3.00
N VAL A 49 -15.20 10.79 -2.34
CA VAL A 49 -15.97 9.63 -2.79
C VAL A 49 -16.59 9.85 -4.17
N PHE A 50 -17.10 11.06 -4.46
CA PHE A 50 -17.64 11.39 -5.79
C PHE A 50 -16.58 11.39 -6.88
N VAL A 51 -15.38 11.91 -6.59
CA VAL A 51 -14.26 11.90 -7.54
C VAL A 51 -13.79 10.47 -7.77
N ALA A 52 -13.68 9.66 -6.72
CA ALA A 52 -13.35 8.24 -6.83
C ALA A 52 -14.41 7.49 -7.67
N ALA A 53 -15.70 7.76 -7.44
CA ALA A 53 -16.79 7.15 -8.18
C ALA A 53 -16.76 7.51 -9.68
N ALA A 54 -16.32 8.72 -10.03
CA ALA A 54 -16.12 9.11 -11.44
C ALA A 54 -14.84 8.51 -12.06
N LEU A 55 -13.74 8.44 -11.29
CA LEU A 55 -12.45 7.97 -11.80
C LEU A 55 -12.36 6.45 -11.95
N VAL A 56 -13.04 5.66 -11.12
CA VAL A 56 -13.06 4.20 -11.21
C VAL A 56 -13.58 3.69 -12.57
N PRO A 57 -14.74 4.13 -13.10
CA PRO A 57 -15.20 3.68 -14.41
C PRO A 57 -14.29 4.15 -15.54
N LEU A 58 -13.72 5.37 -15.47
CA LEU A 58 -12.72 5.86 -16.41
C LEU A 58 -11.47 4.95 -16.43
N MET A 59 -10.98 4.57 -15.24
CA MET A 59 -9.87 3.63 -15.08
C MET A 59 -10.20 2.25 -15.68
N LEU A 60 -11.39 1.71 -15.39
CA LEU A 60 -11.84 0.42 -15.92
C LEU A 60 -11.98 0.45 -17.45
N MET A 61 -12.51 1.54 -18.01
CA MET A 61 -12.62 1.74 -19.44
C MET A 61 -11.24 1.80 -20.11
N TRP A 62 -10.31 2.58 -19.54
CA TRP A 62 -8.95 2.69 -20.06
C TRP A 62 -8.20 1.36 -20.04
N PHE A 63 -8.33 0.58 -18.95
CA PHE A 63 -7.79 -0.79 -18.90
C PHE A 63 -8.46 -1.72 -19.91
N SER A 64 -9.79 -1.62 -20.06
CA SER A 64 -10.53 -2.45 -21.00
C SER A 64 -10.15 -2.17 -22.46
N ILE A 65 -9.84 -0.91 -22.79
CA ILE A 65 -9.31 -0.49 -24.10
C ILE A 65 -7.87 -0.98 -24.28
N THR A 66 -7.02 -0.80 -23.28
CA THR A 66 -5.61 -1.20 -23.34
C THR A 66 -5.45 -2.71 -23.49
N LEU A 67 -6.29 -3.51 -22.85
CA LEU A 67 -6.33 -4.97 -23.00
C LEU A 67 -7.16 -5.46 -24.20
N ARG A 68 -7.55 -4.59 -25.15
CA ARG A 68 -8.27 -5.05 -26.36
C ARG A 68 -7.47 -6.01 -27.20
N GLN A 69 -6.14 -5.88 -27.20
CA GLN A 69 -5.24 -6.69 -28.00
C GLN A 69 -5.10 -8.14 -27.48
N THR A 70 -5.53 -8.44 -26.26
CA THR A 70 -5.25 -9.73 -25.61
C THR A 70 -6.25 -10.86 -25.91
N LYS A 71 -7.23 -10.69 -26.82
CA LYS A 71 -8.29 -11.69 -27.13
C LYS A 71 -9.08 -12.24 -25.91
N ILE A 72 -8.99 -11.60 -24.74
CA ILE A 72 -9.71 -12.00 -23.52
C ILE A 72 -11.16 -11.45 -23.55
N PRO A 73 -12.17 -12.11 -22.96
CA PRO A 73 -13.53 -11.56 -22.82
C PRO A 73 -13.57 -10.24 -22.02
N LEU A 74 -14.50 -9.34 -22.36
CA LEU A 74 -14.66 -8.03 -21.70
C LEU A 74 -14.89 -8.13 -20.18
N THR A 75 -15.72 -9.09 -19.75
CA THR A 75 -16.02 -9.35 -18.33
C THR A 75 -14.77 -9.73 -17.55
N THR A 76 -13.91 -10.59 -18.13
CA THR A 76 -12.65 -11.01 -17.52
C THR A 76 -11.65 -9.86 -17.43
N ARG A 77 -11.60 -8.96 -18.42
CA ARG A 77 -10.74 -7.76 -18.38
C ARG A 77 -11.17 -6.79 -17.27
N ALA A 78 -12.47 -6.53 -17.16
CA ALA A 78 -13.02 -5.67 -16.11
C ALA A 78 -12.76 -6.26 -14.71
N LYS A 79 -12.98 -7.57 -14.55
CA LYS A 79 -12.66 -8.28 -13.30
C LYS A 79 -11.18 -8.18 -12.95
N LEU A 80 -10.28 -8.38 -13.92
CA LEU A 80 -8.85 -8.27 -13.69
C LEU A 80 -8.42 -6.85 -13.30
N ALA A 81 -8.96 -5.82 -13.99
CA ALA A 81 -8.70 -4.42 -13.67
C ALA A 81 -9.22 -4.07 -12.26
N MET A 82 -10.41 -4.53 -11.91
CA MET A 82 -11.00 -4.34 -10.58
C MET A 82 -10.16 -5.04 -9.49
N THR A 83 -9.75 -6.30 -9.70
CA THR A 83 -8.85 -7.02 -8.78
C THR A 83 -7.50 -6.31 -8.64
N GLY A 84 -6.92 -5.81 -9.74
CA GLY A 84 -5.68 -5.03 -9.73
C GLY A 84 -5.82 -3.72 -8.95
N TRP A 85 -6.96 -3.04 -9.08
CA TRP A 85 -7.25 -1.83 -8.32
C TRP A 85 -7.42 -2.12 -6.82
N PHE A 86 -8.17 -3.15 -6.45
CA PHE A 86 -8.27 -3.59 -5.04
C PHE A 86 -6.91 -3.95 -4.45
N SER A 87 -6.06 -4.63 -5.23
CA SER A 87 -4.68 -4.91 -4.83
C SER A 87 -3.90 -3.62 -4.59
N THR A 88 -4.04 -2.63 -5.48
CA THR A 88 -3.40 -1.30 -5.35
C THR A 88 -3.88 -0.56 -4.11
N VAL A 89 -5.18 -0.52 -3.84
CA VAL A 89 -5.76 0.07 -2.61
C VAL A 89 -5.19 -0.63 -1.37
N ARG A 90 -5.12 -1.97 -1.40
CA ARG A 90 -4.56 -2.75 -0.29
C ARG A 90 -3.07 -2.47 -0.08
N LEU A 91 -2.29 -2.33 -1.14
CA LEU A 91 -0.87 -1.98 -1.07
C LEU A 91 -0.69 -0.55 -0.53
N LEU A 92 -1.50 0.40 -1.00
CA LEU A 92 -1.47 1.79 -0.56
C LEU A 92 -1.80 1.91 0.93
N THR A 93 -2.90 1.31 1.37
CA THR A 93 -3.29 1.29 2.80
C THR A 93 -2.22 0.63 3.67
N SER A 94 -1.63 -0.47 3.20
CA SER A 94 -0.51 -1.14 3.87
C SER A 94 0.73 -0.25 3.96
N ALA A 95 1.09 0.46 2.88
CA ALA A 95 2.25 1.35 2.83
C ALA A 95 2.07 2.55 3.78
N VAL A 96 0.86 3.14 3.81
CA VAL A 96 0.50 4.25 4.71
C VAL A 96 0.67 3.84 6.17
N VAL A 97 0.10 2.70 6.58
CA VAL A 97 0.12 2.25 7.97
C VAL A 97 1.50 1.72 8.40
N ARG A 98 2.26 1.10 7.50
CA ARG A 98 3.54 0.46 7.83
C ARG A 98 4.74 1.39 7.75
N VAL A 99 4.81 2.21 6.70
CA VAL A 99 6.05 2.92 6.35
C VAL A 99 5.84 4.42 6.42
N TRP A 100 4.73 4.93 5.88
CA TRP A 100 4.48 6.38 5.83
C TRP A 100 3.74 6.94 7.04
N TRP A 101 3.55 6.16 8.11
CA TRP A 101 2.82 6.63 9.27
C TRP A 101 3.43 7.90 9.90
N PRO A 102 4.76 8.10 10.02
CA PRO A 102 5.28 9.32 10.65
C PRO A 102 4.96 10.60 9.87
N PRO A 103 5.29 10.74 8.57
CA PRO A 103 4.96 11.95 7.83
C PRO A 103 3.46 12.13 7.63
N VAL A 104 2.70 11.04 7.46
CA VAL A 104 1.24 11.13 7.32
C VAL A 104 0.58 11.61 8.62
N LEU A 105 1.07 11.20 9.79
CA LEU A 105 0.57 11.73 11.07
C LEU A 105 0.94 13.21 11.24
N LEU A 106 2.19 13.60 10.93
CA LEU A 106 2.63 14.98 11.02
C LEU A 106 1.83 15.91 10.11
N VAL A 107 1.70 15.55 8.83
CA VAL A 107 0.94 16.35 7.86
C VAL A 107 -0.57 16.27 8.13
N GLY A 108 -1.05 15.14 8.65
CA GLY A 108 -2.45 14.93 9.03
C GLY A 108 -2.95 15.88 10.12
N GLN A 109 -2.06 16.41 10.96
CA GLN A 109 -2.41 17.47 11.93
C GLN A 109 -2.77 18.79 11.26
N PHE A 110 -2.20 19.06 10.08
CA PHE A 110 -2.46 20.27 9.30
C PHE A 110 -3.51 20.07 8.21
N SER A 111 -3.81 18.82 7.85
CA SER A 111 -4.75 18.48 6.79
C SER A 111 -5.68 17.34 7.19
N LEU A 112 -6.96 17.68 7.35
CA LEU A 112 -8.05 16.72 7.53
C LEU A 112 -8.06 15.62 6.47
N ARG A 113 -7.64 15.93 5.24
CA ARG A 113 -7.61 14.97 4.12
C ARG A 113 -6.51 13.93 4.29
N VAL A 114 -5.33 14.34 4.72
CA VAL A 114 -4.21 13.43 4.99
C VAL A 114 -4.50 12.59 6.24
N GLY A 115 -5.10 13.21 7.26
CA GLY A 115 -5.65 12.50 8.42
C GLY A 115 -6.68 11.44 8.01
N ALA A 116 -7.61 11.78 7.11
CA ALA A 116 -8.59 10.83 6.56
C ALA A 116 -7.89 9.64 5.86
N VAL A 117 -6.87 9.89 5.02
CA VAL A 117 -6.10 8.81 4.38
C VAL A 117 -5.52 7.86 5.42
N PHE A 118 -4.98 8.37 6.53
CA PHE A 118 -4.47 7.54 7.61
C PHE A 118 -5.57 6.71 8.28
N VAL A 119 -6.66 7.37 8.70
CA VAL A 119 -7.78 6.74 9.40
C VAL A 119 -8.39 5.65 8.54
N PHE A 120 -8.75 5.95 7.29
CA PHE A 120 -9.32 4.97 6.36
C PHE A 120 -8.33 3.84 6.05
N SER A 121 -7.03 4.15 5.90
CA SER A 121 -6.01 3.12 5.67
C SER A 121 -5.82 2.17 6.85
N ALA A 122 -6.01 2.64 8.08
CA ALA A 122 -5.98 1.80 9.27
C ALA A 122 -7.28 1.00 9.43
N PHE A 123 -8.43 1.64 9.19
CA PHE A 123 -9.76 1.04 9.41
C PHE A 123 -10.13 -0.01 8.37
N VAL A 124 -9.94 0.27 7.06
CA VAL A 124 -10.43 -0.60 5.98
C VAL A 124 -9.85 -2.02 6.07
N PRO A 125 -8.52 -2.22 6.22
CA PRO A 125 -7.96 -3.55 6.38
C PRO A 125 -8.38 -4.20 7.70
N ALA A 126 -8.50 -3.42 8.79
CA ALA A 126 -8.88 -3.91 10.11
C ALA A 126 -10.29 -4.51 10.07
N MET A 127 -11.27 -3.76 9.55
CA MET A 127 -12.65 -4.20 9.37
C MET A 127 -12.75 -5.40 8.44
N TYR A 128 -12.07 -5.38 7.29
CA TYR A 128 -12.07 -6.51 6.37
C TYR A 128 -11.54 -7.80 7.03
N GLY A 129 -10.48 -7.69 7.85
CA GLY A 129 -9.94 -8.84 8.58
C GLY A 129 -10.86 -9.33 9.70
N LEU A 130 -11.57 -8.42 10.38
CA LEU A 130 -12.50 -8.75 11.44
C LEU A 130 -13.74 -9.49 10.89
N MET A 131 -14.29 -9.00 9.78
CA MET A 131 -15.45 -9.62 9.13
C MET A 131 -15.14 -11.03 8.62
N ARG A 132 -13.94 -11.26 8.08
CA ARG A 132 -13.57 -12.54 7.46
C ARG A 132 -13.16 -13.62 8.47
N ASN A 133 -12.42 -13.24 9.51
CA ASN A 133 -11.75 -14.22 10.37
C ASN A 133 -12.36 -14.36 11.77
N LYS A 134 -13.36 -13.52 12.16
CA LYS A 134 -14.03 -13.51 13.48
C LYS A 134 -13.12 -14.02 14.62
N PRO A 135 -12.04 -13.29 14.96
CA PRO A 135 -11.04 -13.77 15.88
C PRO A 135 -11.62 -14.01 17.28
N ARG A 136 -11.22 -15.12 17.92
CA ARG A 136 -11.65 -15.51 19.27
C ARG A 136 -11.24 -14.49 20.35
N HIS A 137 -10.17 -13.72 20.10
CA HIS A 137 -9.67 -12.66 20.98
C HIS A 137 -9.46 -11.35 20.21
N THR A 138 -10.49 -10.50 20.18
CA THR A 138 -10.51 -9.23 19.44
C THR A 138 -9.41 -8.26 19.89
N VAL A 139 -9.18 -8.14 21.19
CA VAL A 139 -8.20 -7.19 21.75
C VAL A 139 -6.76 -7.58 21.38
N GLY A 140 -6.37 -8.84 21.61
CA GLY A 140 -5.03 -9.32 21.26
C GLY A 140 -4.75 -9.25 19.75
N TYR A 141 -5.76 -9.50 18.93
CA TYR A 141 -5.68 -9.36 17.48
C TYR A 141 -5.42 -7.90 17.05
N ILE A 142 -6.16 -6.94 17.60
CA ILE A 142 -5.98 -5.52 17.30
C ILE A 142 -4.60 -5.03 17.77
N THR A 143 -4.19 -5.39 18.99
CA THR A 143 -2.89 -4.99 19.55
C THR A 143 -1.74 -5.47 18.66
N LEU A 144 -1.72 -6.75 18.29
CA LEU A 144 -0.70 -7.28 17.37
C LEU A 144 -0.75 -6.59 16.01
N ARG A 145 -1.94 -6.25 15.53
CA ARG A 145 -2.13 -5.62 14.23
C ARG A 145 -1.68 -4.17 14.18
N ILE A 146 -1.58 -3.48 15.32
CA ILE A 146 -0.99 -2.15 15.45
C ILE A 146 0.51 -2.23 15.72
N LEU A 147 0.92 -3.11 16.64
CA LEU A 147 2.33 -3.23 17.05
C LEU A 147 3.24 -3.75 15.94
N ASP A 148 2.79 -4.73 15.16
CA ASP A 148 3.56 -5.34 14.07
C ASP A 148 3.97 -4.31 12.99
N PRO A 149 3.05 -3.51 12.40
CA PRO A 149 3.42 -2.48 11.44
C PRO A 149 4.23 -1.35 12.06
N MET A 150 4.01 -0.99 13.33
CA MET A 150 4.82 0.05 14.00
C MET A 150 6.25 -0.40 14.25
N ALA A 151 6.47 -1.61 14.77
CA ALA A 151 7.81 -2.15 14.97
C ALA A 151 8.58 -2.29 13.65
N TYR A 152 7.89 -2.71 12.58
CA TYR A 152 8.47 -2.73 11.24
C TYR A 152 8.81 -1.33 10.73
N GLY A 153 7.86 -0.38 10.81
CA GLY A 153 8.06 0.99 10.36
C GLY A 153 9.22 1.69 11.06
N VAL A 154 9.32 1.58 12.38
CA VAL A 154 10.45 2.13 13.15
C VAL A 154 11.77 1.47 12.71
N GLY A 155 11.77 0.16 12.42
CA GLY A 155 12.91 -0.53 11.82
C GLY A 155 13.33 0.04 10.46
N VAL A 156 12.36 0.29 9.56
CA VAL A 156 12.62 0.86 8.23
C VAL A 156 13.18 2.27 8.32
N TRP A 157 12.59 3.14 9.16
CA TRP A 157 13.07 4.52 9.35
C TRP A 157 14.47 4.57 9.97
N THR A 158 14.74 3.75 10.99
CA THR A 158 16.08 3.68 11.59
C THR A 158 17.13 3.14 10.61
N GLY A 159 16.77 2.20 9.75
CA GLY A 159 17.62 1.73 8.65
C GLY A 159 17.87 2.82 7.60
N ALA A 160 16.82 3.51 7.16
CA ALA A 160 16.89 4.56 6.15
C ALA A 160 17.74 5.76 6.59
N ILE A 161 17.61 6.19 7.86
CA ILE A 161 18.42 7.26 8.44
C ILE A 161 19.88 6.84 8.58
N ARG A 162 20.13 5.61 9.07
CA ARG A 162 21.50 5.09 9.28
C ARG A 162 22.26 4.93 7.97
N ASP A 163 21.61 4.41 6.94
CA ASP A 163 22.22 4.19 5.62
C ASP A 163 22.11 5.42 4.70
N ARG A 164 21.55 6.54 5.19
CA ARG A 164 21.27 7.79 4.45
C ARG A 164 20.58 7.55 3.11
N ASN A 165 19.72 6.54 3.04
CA ASN A 165 19.04 6.14 1.82
C ASN A 165 17.52 6.10 2.05
N LEU A 166 16.83 7.13 1.57
CA LEU A 166 15.37 7.26 1.66
C LEU A 166 14.65 6.58 0.48
N ARG A 167 15.38 5.96 -0.47
CA ARG A 167 14.77 5.32 -1.66
C ARG A 167 13.81 4.20 -1.29
N CYS A 168 14.08 3.50 -0.19
CA CYS A 168 13.21 2.44 0.34
C CYS A 168 11.89 2.96 0.91
N LEU A 169 11.76 4.27 1.10
CA LEU A 169 10.52 4.93 1.51
C LEU A 169 9.74 5.48 0.31
N LEU A 170 10.35 5.58 -0.87
CA LEU A 170 9.70 6.19 -2.03
C LEU A 170 8.78 5.19 -2.74
N PRO A 171 7.57 5.61 -3.14
CA PRO A 171 6.72 4.80 -3.99
C PRO A 171 7.32 4.69 -5.39
N VAL A 172 7.21 3.51 -5.99
CA VAL A 172 7.53 3.31 -7.39
C VAL A 172 6.24 3.36 -8.17
N VAL A 173 5.99 4.51 -8.78
CA VAL A 173 4.81 4.75 -9.60
C VAL A 173 5.17 4.53 -11.05
N THR A 174 4.64 3.46 -11.63
CA THR A 174 4.85 3.17 -13.06
C THR A 174 3.77 3.89 -13.87
N ARG A 175 4.17 4.79 -14.78
CA ARG A 175 3.24 5.54 -15.66
C ARG A 175 2.67 4.70 -16.81
N SER A 176 3.20 3.50 -17.06
CA SER A 176 2.87 2.73 -18.27
C SER A 176 2.95 1.22 -18.03
N SER A 177 1.84 0.51 -18.27
CA SER A 177 1.80 -0.96 -18.39
C SER A 177 2.43 -1.47 -19.70
N ILE A 178 2.93 -0.58 -20.57
CA ILE A 178 3.39 -0.94 -21.93
C ILE A 178 4.89 -1.32 -21.98
N ARG A 179 5.66 -1.15 -20.90
CA ARG A 179 7.11 -1.45 -20.91
C ARG A 179 7.52 -2.70 -20.14
N LEU A 180 6.74 -3.77 -20.22
CA LEU A 180 7.14 -5.11 -19.74
C LEU A 180 7.15 -6.19 -20.83
N ARG A 181 7.39 -5.82 -22.11
CA ARG A 181 7.67 -6.80 -23.16
C ARG A 181 8.66 -6.31 -24.23
N SER A 182 9.73 -5.61 -23.82
CA SER A 182 10.84 -5.28 -24.75
C SER A 182 12.24 -5.50 -24.15
N LYS A 183 12.37 -6.47 -23.25
CA LYS A 183 13.65 -7.14 -23.00
C LYS A 183 13.37 -8.63 -22.88
N VAL A 184 13.22 -9.23 -24.06
CA VAL A 184 13.70 -10.59 -24.32
C VAL A 184 15.22 -10.56 -24.12
#